data_AF-A0A024HCF7-F1
#
_entry.id   AF-A0A024HCF7-F1
#
_cell.length_a   1.000
_cell.length_b   1.000
_cell.length_c   1.000
_cell.angle_alpha   90.00
_cell.angle_beta   90.00
_cell.angle_gamma   90.00
#
_symmetry.space_group_name_H-M   'P 1'
#
loop_
_entity.id
_entity.type
_entity.pdbx_description
1 polymer ?
#
loop_
_entity_poly.entity_id
_entity_poly.type
_entity_poly.pdbx_seq_one_letter_code
_entity_poly.pdbx_strand_id
1 'polypeptide(L)'
;MRTLFILALTLGVTGCNSWSTNSYLDSAYRAYARGDCDEVLLNLSRTERKSRARPWLQPEISMLRGQCLERQKFYVDAAQTYTFIIASYPASEYAYRAKARLETLRLNGRLPAAGAQPMPAHP
;
A
#
# COMPACT_ATOMS: atom_id res chain seq x y z
N MET A 1 -17.39 -33.67 29.64
CA MET A 1 -18.13 -33.34 28.40
C MET A 1 -18.48 -31.85 28.31
N ARG A 2 -19.20 -31.26 29.27
CA ARG A 2 -19.71 -29.87 29.16
C ARG A 2 -18.63 -28.78 29.20
N THR A 3 -17.58 -28.97 29.98
CA THR A 3 -16.44 -28.03 30.09
C THR A 3 -15.57 -27.99 28.82
N LEU A 4 -15.42 -29.13 28.13
CA LEU A 4 -14.70 -29.22 26.86
C LEU A 4 -15.43 -28.47 25.74
N PHE A 5 -16.77 -28.55 25.70
CA PHE A 5 -17.58 -27.77 24.77
C PHE A 5 -17.46 -26.27 25.01
N ILE A 6 -17.46 -25.83 26.28
CA ILE A 6 -17.31 -24.41 26.63
C ILE A 6 -15.91 -23.92 26.24
N LEU A 7 -14.86 -24.71 26.47
CA LEU A 7 -13.50 -24.37 26.08
C LEU A 7 -13.33 -24.29 24.54
N ALA A 8 -13.94 -25.21 23.80
CA ALA A 8 -13.94 -25.19 22.34
C ALA A 8 -14.70 -23.98 21.78
N LEU A 9 -15.81 -23.60 22.42
CA LEU A 9 -16.59 -22.42 22.01
C LEU A 9 -15.80 -21.12 22.23
N THR A 10 -15.09 -20.99 23.35
CA THR A 10 -14.33 -19.76 23.67
C THR A 10 -13.09 -19.60 22.78
N LEU A 11 -12.46 -20.70 22.35
CA LEU A 11 -11.34 -20.68 21.39
C LEU A 11 -11.79 -20.36 19.95
N GLY A 12 -13.03 -20.68 19.56
CA GLY A 12 -13.55 -20.39 18.21
C GLY A 12 -13.80 -18.91 17.92
N VAL A 13 -14.15 -18.11 18.93
CA VAL A 13 -14.56 -16.71 18.74
C VAL A 13 -13.36 -15.77 18.54
N THR A 14 -12.18 -16.10 19.05
CA THR A 14 -10.98 -15.25 18.94
C THR A 14 -10.29 -15.34 17.57
N GLY A 15 -10.57 -16.39 16.78
CA GLY A 15 -9.93 -16.63 15.47
C GLY A 15 -10.50 -15.85 14.28
N CYS A 16 -11.69 -15.23 14.38
CA CYS A 16 -12.36 -14.64 13.22
C CYS A 16 -11.76 -13.30 12.74
N ASN A 17 -11.03 -12.57 13.58
CA ASN A 17 -10.56 -11.23 13.21
C ASN A 17 -9.39 -11.24 12.21
N SER A 18 -8.49 -12.23 12.27
CA SER A 18 -7.28 -12.28 11.45
C SER A 18 -7.57 -12.58 9.97
N TRP A 19 -8.59 -13.39 9.68
CA TRP A 19 -9.02 -13.75 8.32
C TRP A 19 -9.51 -12.52 7.56
N SER A 20 -10.30 -11.67 8.21
CA SER A 20 -10.98 -10.57 7.55
C SER A 20 -10.05 -9.48 6.98
N THR A 21 -8.85 -9.29 7.55
CA THR A 21 -7.86 -8.33 7.03
C THR A 21 -7.22 -8.83 5.74
N ASN A 22 -6.90 -10.12 5.66
CA ASN A 22 -6.29 -10.71 4.47
C ASN A 22 -7.22 -10.59 3.26
N SER A 23 -8.51 -10.83 3.49
CA SER A 23 -9.57 -10.71 2.47
C SER A 23 -9.61 -9.34 1.79
N TYR A 24 -9.41 -8.23 2.51
CA TYR A 24 -9.48 -6.90 1.92
C TYR A 24 -8.25 -6.57 1.07
N LEU A 25 -7.06 -7.01 1.49
CA LEU A 25 -5.85 -6.83 0.69
C LEU A 25 -5.91 -7.67 -0.59
N ASP A 26 -6.35 -8.93 -0.50
CA ASP A 26 -6.57 -9.79 -1.67
C ASP A 26 -7.61 -9.18 -2.64
N SER A 27 -8.66 -8.57 -2.09
CA SER A 27 -9.68 -7.88 -2.90
C SER A 27 -9.14 -6.62 -3.56
N ALA A 28 -8.27 -5.87 -2.88
CA ALA A 28 -7.56 -4.74 -3.47
C ALA A 28 -6.69 -5.19 -4.66
N TYR A 29 -5.94 -6.28 -4.53
CA TYR A 29 -5.16 -6.81 -5.67
C TYR A 29 -6.03 -7.25 -6.84
N ARG A 30 -7.17 -7.91 -6.57
CA ARG A 30 -8.12 -8.30 -7.62
C ARG A 30 -8.71 -7.07 -8.34
N ALA A 31 -9.05 -6.02 -7.59
CA ALA A 31 -9.51 -4.76 -8.16
C ALA A 31 -8.41 -4.09 -9.00
N TYR A 32 -7.17 -4.07 -8.50
CA TYR A 32 -6.02 -3.55 -9.24
C TYR A 32 -5.80 -4.31 -10.55
N ALA A 33 -5.96 -5.63 -10.57
CA ALA A 33 -5.85 -6.43 -11.78
C ALA A 33 -6.92 -6.07 -12.82
N ARG A 34 -8.11 -5.67 -12.38
CA ARG A 34 -9.22 -5.21 -13.27
C ARG A 34 -9.08 -3.76 -13.73
N GLY A 35 -8.13 -3.00 -13.21
CA GLY A 35 -8.00 -1.57 -13.53
C GLY A 35 -8.74 -0.62 -12.58
N ASP A 36 -9.56 -1.16 -11.67
CA ASP A 36 -10.45 -0.38 -10.80
C ASP A 36 -9.69 0.19 -9.60
N CYS A 37 -9.24 1.44 -9.73
CA CYS A 37 -8.47 2.10 -8.68
C CYS A 37 -9.35 2.61 -7.53
N ASP A 38 -10.62 2.88 -7.77
CA ASP A 38 -11.55 3.34 -6.73
C ASP A 38 -11.83 2.21 -5.74
N GLU A 39 -12.08 1.00 -6.27
CA GLU A 39 -12.25 -0.20 -5.45
C GLU A 39 -10.95 -0.58 -4.73
N VAL A 40 -9.78 -0.38 -5.34
CA VAL A 40 -8.49 -0.55 -4.65
C VAL A 40 -8.41 0.36 -3.43
N LEU A 41 -8.62 1.67 -3.61
CA LEU A 41 -8.49 2.63 -2.52
C LEU A 41 -9.49 2.34 -1.39
N LEU A 42 -10.72 1.96 -1.72
CA LEU A 42 -11.73 1.56 -0.74
C LEU A 42 -11.28 0.34 0.07
N ASN A 43 -10.77 -0.69 -0.60
CA ASN A 43 -10.27 -1.90 0.07
C ASN A 43 -9.02 -1.63 0.89
N LEU A 44 -8.08 -0.82 0.39
CA LEU A 44 -6.89 -0.40 1.14
C LEU A 44 -7.26 0.36 2.42
N SER A 45 -8.21 1.29 2.37
CA SER A 45 -8.70 1.98 3.58
C SER A 45 -9.34 1.03 4.60
N ARG A 46 -9.98 -0.05 4.15
CA ARG A 46 -10.49 -1.11 5.05
C ARG A 46 -9.34 -1.92 5.66
N THR A 47 -8.34 -2.27 4.86
CA THR A 47 -7.13 -2.96 5.31
C THR A 47 -6.40 -2.13 6.35
N GLU A 48 -6.12 -0.85 6.10
CA GLU A 48 -5.41 0.07 7.01
C GLU A 48 -6.07 0.19 8.38
N ARG A 49 -7.41 0.28 8.43
CA ARG A 49 -8.14 0.32 9.71
C ARG A 49 -7.93 -0.94 10.54
N LYS A 50 -7.78 -2.10 9.89
CA LYS A 50 -7.59 -3.39 10.55
C LYS A 50 -6.11 -3.77 10.74
N SER A 51 -5.19 -3.19 9.98
CA SER A 51 -3.76 -3.45 10.03
C SER A 51 -3.02 -2.56 11.03
N ARG A 52 -3.71 -1.79 11.88
CA ARG A 52 -3.08 -1.02 12.97
C ARG A 52 -2.16 -1.86 13.87
N ALA A 53 -2.48 -3.14 14.04
CA ALA A 53 -1.65 -4.10 14.79
C ALA A 53 -0.57 -4.81 13.94
N ARG A 54 -0.45 -4.50 12.64
CA ARG A 54 0.46 -5.14 11.68
C ARG A 54 1.22 -4.10 10.83
N PRO A 55 2.13 -3.31 11.42
CA PRO A 55 2.81 -2.23 10.72
C PRO A 55 3.63 -2.68 9.50
N TRP A 56 4.10 -3.94 9.49
CA TRP A 56 4.87 -4.50 8.38
C TRP A 56 4.08 -4.66 7.07
N LEU A 57 2.74 -4.58 7.10
CA LEU A 57 1.90 -4.58 5.90
C LEU A 57 1.82 -3.19 5.23
N GLN A 58 2.19 -2.13 5.95
CA GLN A 58 2.09 -0.76 5.43
C GLN A 58 2.86 -0.54 4.12
N PRO A 59 4.12 -1.01 3.92
CA PRO A 59 4.81 -0.81 2.66
C PRO A 59 4.09 -1.44 1.45
N GLU A 60 3.40 -2.57 1.64
CA GLU A 60 2.59 -3.22 0.60
C GLU A 60 1.34 -2.40 0.25
N ILE A 61 0.62 -1.94 1.27
CA ILE A 61 -0.56 -1.08 1.12
C ILE A 61 -0.17 0.21 0.39
N SER A 62 0.92 0.85 0.82
CA SER A 62 1.44 2.07 0.20
C SER A 62 1.90 1.82 -1.24
N MET A 63 2.52 0.67 -1.52
CA MET A 63 2.92 0.31 -2.89
C MET A 63 1.71 0.26 -3.81
N LEU A 64 0.66 -0.49 -3.43
CA LEU A 64 -0.52 -0.65 -4.28
C LEU A 64 -1.24 0.70 -4.49
N ARG A 65 -1.29 1.55 -3.46
CA ARG A 65 -1.78 2.93 -3.57
C ARG A 65 -0.98 3.74 -4.59
N GLY A 66 0.35 3.71 -4.52
CA GLY A 66 1.23 4.37 -5.48
C GLY A 66 0.99 3.88 -6.92
N GLN A 67 0.84 2.56 -7.11
CA GLN A 67 0.57 1.99 -8.43
C GLN A 67 -0.77 2.43 -9.03
N CYS A 68 -1.81 2.62 -8.20
CA CYS A 68 -3.08 3.20 -8.63
C CYS A 68 -2.93 4.66 -9.04
N LEU A 69 -2.15 5.45 -8.29
CA LEU A 69 -1.86 6.85 -8.63
C LEU A 69 -1.12 6.94 -9.97
N GLU A 70 -0.11 6.10 -10.20
CA GLU A 70 0.59 6.03 -11.48
C GLU A 70 -0.34 5.69 -12.65
N ARG A 71 -1.23 4.69 -12.48
CA ARG A 71 -2.18 4.27 -13.52
C ARG A 71 -3.14 5.41 -13.89
N GLN A 72 -3.56 6.18 -12.89
CA GLN A 72 -4.40 7.37 -13.05
C GLN A 72 -3.62 8.62 -13.49
N LYS A 73 -2.30 8.50 -13.71
CA LYS A 73 -1.40 9.57 -14.15
C LYS A 73 -1.14 10.67 -13.10
N PHE A 74 -1.44 10.40 -11.83
CA PHE A 74 -1.05 11.25 -10.70
C PHE A 74 0.41 10.97 -10.29
N TYR A 75 1.34 11.28 -11.20
CA TYR A 75 2.74 10.86 -11.08
C TYR A 75 3.48 11.49 -9.89
N VAL A 76 3.18 12.75 -9.55
CA VAL A 76 3.79 13.42 -8.41
C VAL A 76 3.36 12.76 -7.10
N ASP A 77 2.06 12.48 -6.95
CA ASP A 77 1.52 11.83 -5.75
C ASP A 77 2.02 10.38 -5.62
N ALA A 78 2.13 9.67 -6.75
CA ALA A 78 2.75 8.36 -6.79
C ALA A 78 4.21 8.42 -6.32
N ALA A 79 4.98 9.40 -6.80
CA ALA A 79 6.38 9.58 -6.43
C ALA A 79 6.55 9.88 -4.93
N GLN A 80 5.67 10.71 -4.35
CA GLN A 80 5.65 10.96 -2.91
C GLN A 80 5.36 9.68 -2.13
N THR A 81 4.41 8.86 -2.61
CA THR A 81 4.09 7.56 -1.99
C THR A 81 5.29 6.62 -2.03
N TYR A 82 6.04 6.54 -3.14
CA TYR A 82 7.25 5.72 -3.23
C TYR A 82 8.38 6.24 -2.36
N THR A 83 8.55 7.55 -2.29
CA THR A 83 9.54 8.19 -1.41
C THR A 83 9.25 7.87 0.05
N PHE A 84 7.98 7.91 0.46
CA PHE A 84 7.54 7.48 1.79
C PHE A 84 7.94 6.03 2.07
N ILE A 85 7.69 5.09 1.14
CA ILE A 85 8.07 3.68 1.33
C ILE A 85 9.58 3.54 1.54
N ILE A 86 10.39 4.24 0.74
CA ILE A 86 11.85 4.19 0.83
C ILE A 86 12.34 4.76 2.17
N ALA A 87 11.77 5.87 2.61
CA ALA A 87 12.19 6.54 3.85
C ALA A 87 11.74 5.78 5.11
N SER A 88 10.49 5.28 5.12
CA SER A 88 9.90 4.66 6.30
C SER A 88 10.15 3.15 6.40
N TYR A 89 10.37 2.47 5.28
CA TYR A 89 10.56 1.01 5.23
C TYR A 89 11.78 0.59 4.41
N PRO A 90 12.98 1.14 4.68
CA PRO A 90 14.15 1.01 3.80
C PRO A 90 14.64 -0.43 3.60
N ALA A 91 14.42 -1.32 4.58
CA ALA A 91 14.81 -2.73 4.52
C ALA A 91 13.75 -3.63 3.85
N SER A 92 12.59 -3.08 3.50
CA SER A 92 11.52 -3.86 2.87
C SER A 92 11.79 -4.10 1.38
N GLU A 93 11.31 -5.23 0.87
CA GLU A 93 11.31 -5.54 -0.57
C GLU A 93 10.63 -4.42 -1.39
N TYR A 94 9.58 -3.83 -0.82
CA TYR A 94 8.86 -2.70 -1.40
C TYR A 94 9.69 -1.43 -1.55
N ALA A 95 10.71 -1.19 -0.72
CA ALA A 95 11.60 -0.05 -0.91
C ALA A 95 12.45 -0.21 -2.19
N TYR A 96 12.90 -1.42 -2.52
CA TYR A 96 13.59 -1.69 -3.78
C TYR A 96 12.67 -1.50 -4.98
N ARG A 97 11.43 -2.01 -4.89
CA ARG A 97 10.40 -1.79 -5.93
C ARG A 97 10.07 -0.31 -6.11
N ALA A 98 9.96 0.45 -5.02
CA ALA A 98 9.64 1.87 -5.04
C ALA A 98 10.75 2.69 -5.73
N LYS A 99 12.02 2.35 -5.47
CA LYS A 99 13.17 2.95 -6.17
C LYS A 99 13.09 2.70 -7.68
N ALA A 100 12.81 1.46 -8.10
CA ALA A 100 12.68 1.11 -9.51
C ALA A 100 11.52 1.85 -10.20
N ARG A 101 10.39 2.00 -9.51
CA ARG A 101 9.24 2.78 -9.99
C ARG A 101 9.58 4.25 -10.19
N LEU A 102 10.21 4.89 -9.20
CA LEU A 102 10.68 6.27 -9.31
C LEU A 102 11.61 6.48 -10.50
N GLU A 103 12.59 5.59 -10.68
CA GLU A 103 13.50 5.70 -11.83
C GLU A 103 12.76 5.48 -13.16
N THR A 104 11.80 4.56 -13.21
CA THR A 104 10.96 4.38 -14.40
C THR A 104 10.17 5.65 -14.73
N LEU A 105 9.58 6.30 -13.74
CA LEU A 105 8.87 7.57 -13.93
C LEU A 105 9.81 8.67 -14.44
N ARG A 106 11.04 8.73 -13.92
CA ARG A 106 12.07 9.68 -14.36
C ARG A 106 12.51 9.45 -15.80
N LEU A 107 12.84 8.20 -16.15
CA LEU A 107 13.26 7.82 -17.50
C LEU A 107 12.17 8.07 -18.55
N ASN A 108 10.90 7.92 -18.15
CA ASN A 108 9.75 8.19 -19.01
C ASN A 108 9.33 9.68 -19.02
N GLY A 109 10.13 10.57 -18.43
CA GLY A 109 9.87 12.02 -18.38
C GLY A 109 8.63 12.42 -17.56
N ARG A 110 8.14 11.53 -16.69
CA ARG A 110 6.99 11.79 -15.81
C ARG A 110 7.37 12.55 -14.55
N LEU A 111 8.64 12.49 -14.17
CA LEU A 111 9.23 13.25 -13.07
C LEU A 111 10.47 13.99 -13.57
N PRO A 112 10.81 15.14 -12.96
CA PRO A 112 12.06 15.82 -13.24
C PRO A 112 13.25 14.92 -12.91
N ALA A 113 14.38 15.13 -13.61
CA ALA A 113 15.61 14.43 -13.28
C ALA A 113 16.04 14.74 -11.84
N ALA A 114 16.59 13.73 -11.15
CA ALA A 114 17.09 13.91 -9.78
C ALA A 114 18.13 15.05 -9.78
N GLY A 115 17.84 16.12 -9.03
CA GLY A 115 18.69 17.32 -8.97
C GLY A 115 18.21 18.52 -9.78
N ALA A 116 17.04 18.47 -10.43
CA ALA A 116 16.41 19.68 -10.97
C ALA A 116 16.01 20.62 -9.83
N GLN A 117 16.83 21.64 -9.57
CA GLN A 117 16.50 22.70 -8.62
C GLN A 117 15.42 23.59 -9.23
N PRO A 118 14.36 23.94 -8.49
CA PRO A 118 13.41 24.94 -8.95
C PRO A 118 14.17 26.26 -9.19
N MET A 119 14.04 26.82 -10.40
CA MET A 119 14.58 28.15 -10.68
C MET A 119 13.96 29.15 -9.72
N PRO A 120 14.76 30.02 -9.06
CA PRO A 120 14.21 31.05 -8.20
C PRO A 120 13.29 31.96 -9.01
N ALA A 121 12.07 32.17 -8.51
CA ALA A 121 11.18 33.17 -9.08
C ALA A 121 11.81 34.55 -8.84
N HIS A 122 12.19 35.24 -9.92
CA HIS A 122 12.59 36.64 -9.83
C HIS A 122 11.35 37.51 -9.57
N PRO A 123 11.41 38.47 -8.62
CA PRO A 123 10.31 39.39 -8.32
C PRO A 123 10.04 40.38 -9.47
#